data_AF-A0A962V9F7-F1
#
_entry.id   AF-A0A962V9F7-F1
#
_cell.length_a   1.000
_cell.length_b   1.000
_cell.length_c   1.000
_cell.angle_alpha   90.00
_cell.angle_beta   90.00
_cell.angle_gamma   90.00
#
_symmetry.space_group_name_H-M   'P 1'
#
loop_
_entity.id
_entity.type
_entity.pdbx_description
1 polymer ?
#
loop_
_entity_poly.entity_id
_entity_poly.type
_entity_poly.pdbx_seq_one_letter_code
_entity_poly.pdbx_strand_id
1 'polypeptide(L)' 'EFSLADIAVAPIAHRCLGFPIERPALPALEAWHERLQARPAFRNAVQA' A
#
# COMPACT_ATOMS: atom_id res chain seq x y z
N GLU A 1 -10.78 9.80 -3.36
CA GLU A 1 -10.12 10.09 -4.64
C GLU A 1 -8.64 9.68 -4.55
N PHE A 2 -7.98 9.34 -5.65
CA PHE A 2 -6.55 9.02 -5.68
C PHE A 2 -5.74 10.26 -6.02
N SER A 3 -4.65 10.51 -5.31
CA SER A 3 -3.90 11.77 -5.39
C SER A 3 -2.38 11.58 -5.34
N LEU A 4 -1.64 12.69 -5.46
CA LEU A 4 -0.18 12.69 -5.30
C LEU A 4 0.26 12.19 -3.91
N ALA A 5 -0.56 12.41 -2.87
CA ALA A 5 -0.25 11.93 -1.53
C ALA A 5 -0.20 10.39 -1.47
N ASP A 6 -1.11 9.72 -2.18
CA ASP A 6 -1.11 8.25 -2.29
C ASP A 6 0.15 7.75 -2.97
N ILE A 7 0.61 8.42 -4.04
CA ILE A 7 1.84 8.06 -4.76
C ILE A 7 3.05 8.18 -3.85
N ALA A 8 3.10 9.22 -3.01
CA ALA A 8 4.22 9.44 -2.09
C ALA A 8 4.25 8.42 -0.94
N VAL A 9 3.10 8.10 -0.35
CA VAL A 9 3.04 7.27 0.88
C VAL A 9 2.93 5.77 0.60
N ALA A 10 2.27 5.36 -0.50
CA ALA A 10 1.97 3.97 -0.77
C ALA A 10 3.20 3.04 -0.88
N PRO A 11 4.33 3.45 -1.50
CA PRO A 11 5.52 2.60 -1.54
C PRO A 11 6.10 2.32 -0.15
N ILE A 12 6.14 3.35 0.70
CA ILE A 12 6.64 3.25 2.07
C ILE A 12 5.71 2.35 2.88
N ALA A 13 4.40 2.59 2.79
CA ALA A 13 3.40 1.77 3.47
C ALA A 13 3.47 0.31 3.04
N HIS A 14 3.60 0.01 1.74
CA HIS A 14 3.74 -1.36 1.24
C HIS A 14 4.93 -2.09 1.85
N ARG A 15 6.10 -1.44 1.89
CA ARG A 15 7.30 -1.96 2.56
C ARG A 15 7.04 -2.25 4.05
N CYS A 16 6.48 -1.28 4.78
CA CYS A 16 6.19 -1.43 6.21
C CYS A 16 5.19 -2.55 6.48
N LEU A 17 4.20 -2.74 5.59
CA LEU A 17 3.20 -3.79 5.72
C LEU A 17 3.80 -5.20 5.60
N GLY A 18 4.97 -5.34 4.95
CA GLY A 18 5.72 -6.59 4.81
C GLY A 18 6.72 -6.89 5.93
N PHE A 19 6.83 -6.06 6.97
CA PHE A 19 7.72 -6.35 8.09
C PHE A 19 7.22 -7.56 8.91
N PRO A 20 8.12 -8.45 9.35
CA PRO A 20 7.77 -9.65 10.12
C PRO A 20 7.52 -9.31 11.60
N ILE A 21 6.49 -8.51 11.85
CA ILE A 21 6.06 -8.08 13.19
C ILE A 21 4.57 -8.37 13.36
N GLU A 22 4.15 -8.60 14.60
CA GLU A 22 2.73 -8.65 14.93
C GLU A 22 2.12 -7.26 14.76
N ARG A 23 0.97 -7.19 14.06
CA ARG A 23 0.27 -5.94 13.78
C ARG A 23 -1.20 -6.10 14.15
N PRO A 24 -1.83 -5.11 14.82
CA PRO A 24 -3.28 -5.13 15.01
C PRO A 24 -4.01 -5.07 13.67
N ALA A 25 -5.27 -5.48 13.64
CA ALA A 25 -6.10 -5.34 12.45
C ALA A 25 -6.28 -3.85 12.09
N LEU A 26 -5.99 -3.49 10.83
CA LEU A 26 -6.10 -2.12 10.33
C LEU A 26 -6.97 -2.12 9.06
N PRO A 27 -8.29 -2.38 9.18
CA PRO A 27 -9.14 -2.69 8.03
C PRO A 27 -9.22 -1.57 6.98
N ALA A 28 -9.18 -0.30 7.42
CA ALA A 28 -9.16 0.84 6.49
C ALA A 28 -7.83 0.93 5.72
N LEU A 29 -6.71 0.61 6.37
CA LEU A 29 -5.38 0.59 5.76
C LEU A 29 -5.26 -0.58 4.77
N GLU A 30 -5.74 -1.75 5.16
CA GLU A 30 -5.79 -2.96 4.32
C GLU A 30 -6.61 -2.70 3.05
N ALA A 31 -7.84 -2.20 3.20
CA ALA A 31 -8.69 -1.88 2.06
C ALA A 31 -8.10 -0.78 1.15
N TRP A 32 -7.42 0.21 1.73
CA TRP A 32 -6.68 1.22 0.95
C TRP A 32 -5.51 0.60 0.19
N HIS A 33 -4.73 -0.24 0.85
CA HIS A 33 -3.60 -0.94 0.23
C HIS A 33 -4.06 -1.85 -0.90
N GLU A 34 -5.12 -2.64 -0.72
CA GLU A 34 -5.72 -3.49 -1.76
C GLU A 34 -6.11 -2.69 -3.01
N ARG A 35 -6.76 -1.53 -2.84
CA ARG A 35 -7.10 -0.65 -3.98
C ARG A 35 -5.87 -0.15 -4.72
N LEU A 36 -4.75 0.08 -4.02
CA LEU A 36 -3.48 0.44 -4.65
C LEU A 36 -2.86 -0.73 -5.40
N GLN A 37 -2.85 -1.92 -4.80
CA GLN A 37 -2.34 -3.15 -5.44
C GLN A 37 -3.09 -3.49 -6.74
N ALA A 38 -4.37 -3.14 -6.86
CA ALA A 38 -5.13 -3.31 -8.09
C ALA A 38 -4.63 -2.45 -9.27
N ARG A 39 -3.87 -1.36 -9.02
CA ARG A 39 -3.41 -0.42 -10.06
C ARG A 39 -2.20 -0.98 -10.79
N PRO A 40 -2.23 -1.15 -12.14
CA PRO A 40 -1.10 -1.68 -12.89
C PRO A 40 0.23 -0.94 -12.66
N ALA A 41 0.18 0.41 -12.58
CA ALA A 41 1.37 1.22 -12.31
C ALA A 41 1.98 0.96 -10.93
N PHE A 42 1.15 0.72 -9.92
CA PHE A 42 1.62 0.40 -8.57
C PHE A 42 2.29 -0.99 -8.54
N ARG A 43 1.68 -1.99 -9.19
CA ARG A 43 2.28 -3.32 -9.33
C ARG A 43 3.66 -3.27 -9.97
N ASN A 44 3.78 -2.51 -11.06
CA ASN A 44 5.04 -2.37 -11.79
C ASN A 44 6.14 -1.63 -11.01
N ALA A 45 5.79 -0.59 -10.25
CA ALA A 45 6.77 0.28 -9.61
C ALA A 45 7.10 -0.11 -8.15
N VAL A 46 6.22 -0.85 -7.48
CA VAL A 46 6.28 -1.06 -6.02
C VAL A 46 6.22 -2.54 -5.61
N GLN A 47 5.50 -3.39 -6.35
CA GLN A 47 5.36 -4.82 -6.00
C GLN A 47 6.38 -5.75 -6.68
N ALA A 48 7.26 -5.19 -7.52
CA ALA A 48 8.30 -5.96 -8.22
C ALA A 48 9.39 -6.45 -7.26
#